data_AF-A0A925TUT0-F1
#
_entry.id   AF-A0A925TUT0-F1
#
_cell.length_a   1.000
_cell.length_b   1.000
_cell.length_c   1.000
_cell.angle_alpha   90.00
_cell.angle_beta   90.00
_cell.angle_gamma   90.00
#
_symmetry.space_group_name_H-M   'P 1'
#
loop_
_entity.id
_entity.type
_entity.pdbx_description
1 polymer ?
#
loop_
_entity_poly.entity_id
_entity_poly.type
_entity_poly.pdbx_seq_one_letter_code
_entity_poly.pdbx_strand_id
1 'polypeptide(L)'
;MLATYKNYQFDLSKPLDISTPLHTGQKQINCYYAPPFRTEPVVMGNFIGDTEKGGLLNYKNVFLNPHGNGTHTECVAHISNKKVTINQTLQQFHFLAQLITVQPKISDNNDAIIFAAQLENVIEKDIEAIVIRTLPNTIEKLSKNYSGTNPPYMHHDVAKILCEKN
;
A
#
# COMPACT_ATOMS: atom_id res chain seq x y z
N MET A 1 -0.99 21.65 -11.94
CA MET A 1 -1.63 22.40 -10.84
C MET A 1 -0.58 22.57 -9.76
N LEU A 2 -0.26 23.80 -9.35
CA LEU A 2 0.69 24.03 -8.26
C LEU A 2 -0.05 24.11 -6.92
N ALA A 3 0.41 23.37 -5.93
CA ALA A 3 -0.07 23.44 -4.55
C ALA A 3 1.06 23.92 -3.65
N THR A 4 0.76 24.83 -2.73
CA THR A 4 1.70 25.29 -1.70
C THR A 4 1.21 24.79 -0.35
N TYR A 5 2.08 24.14 0.41
CA TYR A 5 1.80 23.68 1.76
C TYR A 5 3.01 23.91 2.65
N LYS A 6 2.83 24.66 3.74
CA LYS A 6 3.92 25.23 4.54
C LYS A 6 4.90 25.98 3.63
N ASN A 7 6.19 25.64 3.67
CA ASN A 7 7.25 26.24 2.85
C ASN A 7 7.58 25.44 1.58
N TYR A 8 6.72 24.47 1.21
CA TYR A 8 6.93 23.59 0.06
C TYR A 8 5.94 23.90 -1.06
N GLN A 9 6.41 23.72 -2.30
CA GLN A 9 5.59 23.82 -3.50
C GLN A 9 5.62 22.49 -4.25
N PHE A 10 4.43 22.02 -4.66
CA PHE A 10 4.22 20.73 -5.31
C PHE A 10 3.54 20.94 -6.67
N ASP A 11 4.09 20.32 -7.72
CA ASP A 11 3.43 20.24 -9.02
C ASP A 11 2.56 18.98 -9.11
N LEU A 12 1.27 19.14 -8.79
CA LEU A 12 0.29 18.07 -8.82
C LEU A 12 -0.09 17.62 -10.25
N SER A 13 0.38 18.31 -11.30
CA SER A 13 0.28 17.78 -12.68
C SER A 13 1.41 16.81 -13.03
N LYS A 14 2.40 16.63 -12.17
CA LYS A 14 3.50 15.67 -12.35
C LYS A 14 3.64 14.78 -11.11
N PRO A 15 2.58 14.06 -10.69
CA PRO A 15 2.66 13.18 -9.54
C PRO A 15 3.58 11.99 -9.83
N LEU A 16 4.19 11.44 -8.78
CA LEU A 16 4.82 10.13 -8.83
C LEU A 16 3.83 9.11 -8.29
N ASP A 17 3.40 8.19 -9.15
CA ASP A 17 2.59 7.06 -8.72
C ASP A 17 3.45 6.04 -7.98
N ILE A 18 3.08 5.75 -6.74
CA ILE A 18 3.73 4.76 -5.87
C ILE A 18 2.79 3.59 -5.54
N SER A 19 1.66 3.49 -6.24
CA SER A 19 0.72 2.38 -6.10
C SER A 19 1.18 1.14 -6.85
N THR A 20 0.77 -0.03 -6.38
CA THR A 20 0.88 -1.28 -7.14
C THR A 20 -0.37 -1.46 -7.98
N PRO A 21 -0.26 -1.59 -9.32
CA PRO A 21 -1.42 -1.64 -10.20
C PRO A 21 -2.22 -2.95 -10.05
N LEU A 22 -3.55 -2.81 -9.94
CA LEU A 22 -4.47 -3.94 -9.99
C LEU A 22 -4.72 -4.37 -11.44
N HIS A 23 -4.50 -5.64 -11.72
CA HIS A 23 -4.73 -6.27 -13.00
C HIS A 23 -5.02 -7.76 -12.82
N THR A 24 -5.81 -8.32 -13.74
CA THR A 24 -6.11 -9.74 -13.79
C THR A 24 -4.95 -10.54 -14.38
N GLY A 25 -4.84 -11.82 -14.02
CA GLY A 25 -3.88 -12.75 -14.63
C GLY A 25 -2.65 -13.02 -13.77
N GLN A 26 -1.61 -13.57 -14.39
CA GLN A 26 -0.35 -13.89 -13.73
C GLN A 26 0.45 -12.63 -13.39
N LYS A 27 1.42 -12.76 -12.48
CA LYS A 27 2.32 -11.66 -12.07
C LYS A 27 1.61 -10.48 -11.38
N GLN A 28 0.44 -10.73 -10.80
CA GLN A 28 -0.18 -9.83 -9.82
C GLN A 28 0.42 -10.07 -8.43
N ILE A 29 0.64 -8.99 -7.66
CA ILE A 29 1.08 -9.09 -6.28
C ILE A 29 0.07 -9.89 -5.47
N ASN A 30 0.58 -10.79 -4.62
CA ASN A 30 -0.27 -11.56 -3.72
C ASN A 30 0.43 -11.80 -2.39
N CYS A 31 -0.31 -11.80 -1.29
CA CYS A 31 0.18 -12.25 0.01
C CYS A 31 -0.91 -13.00 0.78
N TYR A 32 -0.50 -13.68 1.86
CA TYR A 32 -1.38 -14.42 2.78
C TYR A 32 -2.23 -15.51 2.12
N TYR A 33 -1.79 -16.03 0.97
CA TYR A 33 -2.56 -16.97 0.14
C TYR A 33 -3.97 -16.44 -0.19
N ALA A 34 -4.12 -15.12 -0.26
CA ALA A 34 -5.39 -14.47 -0.54
C ALA A 34 -5.89 -14.85 -1.94
N PRO A 35 -7.21 -14.90 -2.16
CA PRO A 35 -7.77 -15.00 -3.50
C PRO A 35 -7.16 -13.94 -4.44
N PRO A 36 -6.86 -14.29 -5.70
CA PRO A 36 -6.30 -13.34 -6.65
C PRO A 36 -7.34 -12.27 -6.99
N PHE A 37 -6.88 -11.05 -7.25
CA PHE A 37 -7.71 -10.02 -7.86
C PHE A 37 -8.29 -10.54 -9.18
N ARG A 38 -9.59 -10.39 -9.35
CA ARG A 38 -10.27 -10.77 -10.58
C ARG A 38 -11.41 -9.83 -10.90
N THR A 39 -11.68 -9.70 -12.19
CA THR A 39 -12.87 -9.05 -12.70
C THR A 39 -13.61 -10.02 -13.61
N GLU A 40 -14.93 -9.90 -13.66
CA GLU A 40 -15.77 -10.69 -14.57
C GLU A 40 -16.92 -9.82 -15.06
N PRO A 41 -17.41 -10.02 -16.29
CA PRO A 41 -18.57 -9.28 -16.76
C PRO A 41 -19.81 -9.65 -15.94
N VAL A 42 -20.65 -8.66 -15.69
CA VAL A 42 -21.99 -8.88 -15.13
C VAL A 42 -22.84 -9.60 -16.17
N VAL A 43 -23.50 -10.68 -15.75
CA VAL A 43 -24.40 -11.49 -16.60
C VAL A 43 -25.78 -11.49 -15.98
N MET A 44 -26.79 -11.08 -16.76
CA MET A 44 -28.20 -11.01 -16.34
C MET A 44 -29.10 -11.54 -17.45
N GLY A 45 -29.45 -12.83 -17.40
CA GLY A 45 -30.17 -13.48 -18.50
C GLY A 45 -29.33 -13.46 -19.78
N ASN A 46 -29.86 -12.85 -20.84
CA ASN A 46 -29.16 -12.72 -22.12
C ASN A 46 -28.20 -11.51 -22.18
N PHE A 47 -28.21 -10.65 -21.16
CA PHE A 47 -27.29 -9.52 -21.10
C PHE A 47 -25.91 -9.97 -20.62
N ILE A 48 -24.87 -9.58 -21.36
CA ILE A 48 -23.45 -9.75 -20.99
C ILE A 48 -22.80 -8.37 -21.02
N GLY A 49 -22.31 -7.90 -19.87
CA GLY A 49 -21.62 -6.62 -19.71
C GLY A 49 -20.18 -6.63 -20.23
N ASP A 50 -19.97 -7.06 -21.47
CA ASP A 50 -18.66 -7.18 -22.11
C ASP A 50 -18.76 -6.82 -23.59
N THR A 51 -18.11 -5.74 -24.01
CA THR A 51 -18.13 -5.29 -25.41
C THR A 51 -17.47 -6.30 -26.35
N GLU A 52 -16.50 -7.06 -25.87
CA GLU A 52 -15.83 -8.09 -26.68
C GLU A 52 -16.75 -9.30 -26.94
N LYS A 53 -17.81 -9.45 -26.14
CA LYS A 53 -18.84 -10.50 -26.30
C LYS A 53 -20.13 -10.00 -26.92
N GLY A 54 -20.12 -8.82 -27.54
CA GLY A 54 -21.28 -8.20 -28.19
C GLY A 54 -22.18 -7.40 -27.26
N GLY A 55 -21.77 -7.17 -26.01
CA GLY A 55 -22.44 -6.25 -25.09
C GLY A 55 -22.32 -4.79 -25.55
N LEU A 56 -23.28 -3.95 -25.15
CA LEU A 56 -23.26 -2.51 -25.49
C LEU A 56 -22.23 -1.71 -24.67
N LEU A 57 -21.71 -2.29 -23.59
CA LEU A 57 -20.83 -1.64 -22.63
C LEU A 57 -20.03 -2.67 -21.82
N ASN A 58 -19.00 -2.19 -21.12
CA ASN A 58 -18.24 -2.99 -20.16
C ASN A 58 -18.76 -2.73 -18.76
N TYR A 59 -19.44 -3.72 -18.18
CA TYR A 59 -19.97 -3.70 -16.82
C TYR A 59 -19.46 -4.92 -16.09
N LYS A 60 -18.49 -4.72 -15.19
CA LYS A 60 -17.74 -5.79 -14.53
C LYS A 60 -17.96 -5.79 -13.03
N ASN A 61 -18.06 -6.98 -12.45
CA ASN A 61 -17.84 -7.21 -11.03
C ASN A 61 -16.34 -7.19 -10.73
N VAL A 62 -15.98 -6.70 -9.54
CA VAL A 62 -14.60 -6.68 -9.04
C VAL A 62 -14.53 -7.49 -7.76
N PHE A 63 -13.57 -8.40 -7.69
CA PHE A 63 -13.28 -9.20 -6.50
C PHE A 63 -11.86 -8.89 -6.05
N LEU A 64 -11.74 -8.41 -4.81
CA LEU A 64 -10.51 -7.87 -4.26
C LEU A 64 -10.37 -8.31 -2.80
N ASN A 65 -9.19 -8.79 -2.44
CA ASN A 65 -8.72 -8.83 -1.07
C ASN A 65 -7.79 -7.61 -0.85
N PRO A 66 -8.21 -6.58 -0.08
CA PRO A 66 -7.44 -5.33 0.05
C PRO A 66 -6.01 -5.54 0.55
N HIS A 67 -5.85 -6.38 1.58
CA HIS A 67 -4.54 -6.68 2.14
C HIS A 67 -3.70 -7.58 1.22
N GLY A 68 -4.38 -8.44 0.44
CA GLY A 68 -3.78 -9.46 -0.40
C GLY A 68 -3.32 -9.01 -1.78
N ASN A 69 -3.93 -7.98 -2.38
CA ASN A 69 -3.76 -7.73 -3.83
C ASN A 69 -3.13 -6.39 -4.21
N GLY A 70 -2.59 -5.62 -3.26
CA GLY A 70 -1.86 -4.39 -3.63
C GLY A 70 -1.72 -3.37 -2.52
N THR A 71 -1.50 -2.13 -2.93
CA THR A 71 -1.40 -0.97 -2.04
C THR A 71 -2.76 -0.74 -1.35
N HIS A 72 -2.74 -0.64 -0.02
CA HIS A 72 -3.94 -0.46 0.78
C HIS A 72 -3.63 0.36 2.03
N THR A 73 -4.68 0.75 2.74
CA THR A 73 -4.62 1.41 4.04
C THR A 73 -5.44 0.61 5.03
N GLU A 74 -4.95 0.48 6.25
CA GLU A 74 -5.60 -0.25 7.32
C GLU A 74 -5.95 0.66 8.51
N CYS A 75 -6.87 0.19 9.35
CA CYS A 75 -7.17 0.79 10.65
C CYS A 75 -7.24 -0.30 11.70
N VAL A 76 -7.34 0.10 12.97
CA VAL A 76 -7.33 -0.81 14.12
C VAL A 76 -8.42 -1.90 14.09
N ALA A 77 -9.51 -1.70 13.34
CA ALA A 77 -10.54 -2.72 13.16
C ALA A 77 -10.02 -3.99 12.48
N HIS A 78 -8.89 -3.94 11.77
CA HIS A 78 -8.28 -5.12 11.17
C HIS A 78 -7.83 -6.16 12.22
N ILE A 79 -7.43 -5.69 13.41
CA ILE A 79 -6.88 -6.53 14.50
C ILE A 79 -7.64 -6.37 15.82
N SER A 80 -8.85 -5.81 15.78
CA SER A 80 -9.67 -5.61 16.99
C SER A 80 -11.16 -5.76 16.70
N ASN A 81 -11.93 -6.12 17.74
CA ASN A 81 -13.39 -6.20 17.66
C ASN A 81 -14.10 -4.82 17.60
N LYS A 82 -13.34 -3.74 17.42
CA LYS A 82 -13.91 -2.38 17.31
C LYS A 82 -14.60 -2.24 15.96
N LYS A 83 -15.84 -1.76 15.98
CA LYS A 83 -16.63 -1.48 14.76
C LYS A 83 -16.31 -0.08 14.23
N VAL A 84 -15.08 0.12 13.78
CA VAL A 84 -14.64 1.39 13.16
C VAL A 84 -14.17 1.14 11.72
N THR A 85 -14.38 2.08 10.82
CA THR A 85 -13.97 1.98 9.41
C THR A 85 -12.82 2.95 9.09
N ILE A 86 -12.11 2.69 7.99
CA ILE A 86 -11.09 3.62 7.45
C ILE A 86 -11.66 5.01 7.26
N ASN A 87 -12.88 5.12 6.70
CA ASN A 87 -13.50 6.42 6.42
C ASN A 87 -13.92 7.17 7.70
N GLN A 88 -13.99 6.50 8.84
CA GLN A 88 -14.25 7.13 10.14
C GLN A 88 -12.94 7.58 10.81
N THR A 89 -11.84 6.83 10.64
CA THR A 89 -10.56 7.14 11.29
C THR A 89 -9.67 8.09 10.49
N LEU A 90 -9.64 7.97 9.17
CA LEU A 90 -8.77 8.76 8.30
C LEU A 90 -9.57 9.91 7.66
N GLN A 91 -9.51 11.09 8.29
CA GLN A 91 -10.19 12.30 7.81
C GLN A 91 -9.27 13.24 7.02
N GLN A 92 -7.94 13.04 7.10
CA GLN A 92 -6.94 13.77 6.34
C GLN A 92 -6.43 12.88 5.20
N PHE A 93 -6.38 13.43 3.99
CA PHE A 93 -6.04 12.67 2.77
C PHE A 93 -4.75 13.13 2.08
N HIS A 94 -4.21 14.28 2.48
CA HIS A 94 -2.95 14.80 2.00
C HIS A 94 -2.03 15.04 3.18
N PHE A 95 -0.77 14.64 3.02
CA PHE A 95 0.25 14.70 4.05
C PHE A 95 1.55 15.20 3.43
N LEU A 96 2.23 16.11 4.13
CA LEU A 96 3.64 16.37 3.89
C LEU A 96 4.44 15.16 4.35
N ALA A 97 4.88 14.34 3.39
CA ALA A 97 5.55 13.09 3.66
C ALA A 97 7.05 13.14 3.37
N GLN A 98 7.85 12.51 4.24
CA GLN A 98 9.27 12.27 3.99
C GLN A 98 9.51 10.85 3.47
N LEU A 99 10.25 10.71 2.38
CA LEU A 99 10.73 9.41 1.89
C LEU A 99 12.06 9.06 2.56
N ILE A 100 12.09 7.96 3.30
CA ILE A 100 13.31 7.43 3.95
C ILE A 100 13.65 6.09 3.31
N THR A 101 14.88 5.95 2.82
CA THR A 101 15.37 4.69 2.22
C THR A 101 16.17 3.90 3.23
N VAL A 102 15.82 2.63 3.42
CA VAL A 102 16.41 1.78 4.46
C VAL A 102 16.83 0.44 3.85
N GLN A 103 18.04 0.00 4.15
CA GLN A 103 18.44 -1.40 3.99
C GLN A 103 18.06 -2.13 5.29
N PRO A 104 17.08 -3.06 5.28
CA PRO A 104 16.77 -3.85 6.48
C PRO A 104 17.99 -4.62 6.95
N LYS A 105 18.16 -4.77 8.27
CA LYS A 105 19.20 -5.61 8.86
C LYS A 105 18.74 -7.06 8.84
N ILE A 106 19.64 -7.97 8.50
CA ILE A 106 19.38 -9.41 8.55
C ILE A 106 19.68 -9.92 9.96
N SER A 107 18.69 -10.52 10.62
CA SER A 107 18.85 -11.18 11.92
C SER A 107 19.34 -12.62 11.78
N ASP A 108 19.65 -13.26 12.90
CA ASP A 108 20.17 -14.64 12.96
C ASP A 108 19.20 -15.68 12.39
N ASN A 109 17.89 -15.41 12.44
CA ASN A 109 16.85 -16.24 11.81
C ASN A 109 16.59 -15.87 10.34
N ASN A 110 17.45 -15.05 9.74
CA ASN A 110 17.36 -14.58 8.35
C ASN A 110 16.15 -13.66 8.06
N ASP A 111 15.58 -13.02 9.08
CA ASP A 111 14.55 -12.00 8.89
C ASP A 111 15.17 -10.66 8.50
N ALA A 112 14.45 -9.91 7.68
CA ALA A 112 14.80 -8.55 7.30
C ALA A 112 14.06 -7.54 8.20
N ILE A 113 14.78 -6.93 9.14
CA ILE A 113 14.18 -6.08 10.19
C ILE A 113 14.64 -4.62 10.04
N ILE A 114 13.69 -3.70 10.13
CA ILE A 114 13.92 -2.26 10.24
C ILE A 114 13.93 -1.88 11.72
N PHE A 115 15.05 -1.33 12.20
CA PHE A 115 15.23 -0.94 13.60
C PHE A 115 15.14 0.58 13.80
N ALA A 116 14.75 1.02 15.00
CA ALA A 116 14.57 2.43 15.37
C ALA A 116 15.82 3.29 15.11
N ALA A 117 17.01 2.75 15.39
CA ALA A 117 18.29 3.42 15.11
C ALA A 117 18.51 3.81 13.63
N GLN A 118 17.77 3.20 12.68
CA GLN A 118 17.82 3.55 11.26
C GLN A 118 16.95 4.77 10.92
N LEU A 119 16.11 5.24 11.86
CA LEU A 119 15.08 6.25 11.66
C LEU A 119 15.20 7.44 12.64
N GLU A 120 15.65 7.21 13.88
CA GLU A 120 15.61 8.19 14.99
C GLU A 120 16.17 9.58 14.65
N ASN A 121 17.27 9.64 13.87
CA ASN A 121 18.00 10.87 13.59
C ASN A 121 17.83 11.37 12.15
N VAL A 122 16.99 10.73 11.34
CA VAL A 122 16.77 11.11 9.92
C VAL A 122 15.37 11.64 9.66
N ILE A 123 14.45 11.48 10.61
CA ILE A 123 13.10 12.03 10.51
C ILE A 123 13.17 13.55 10.67
N GLU A 124 12.73 14.28 9.65
CA GLU A 124 12.66 15.73 9.64
C GLU A 124 11.61 16.26 10.62
N LYS A 125 11.80 17.50 11.08
CA LYS A 125 10.76 18.19 11.85
C LYS A 125 9.61 18.59 10.93
N ASP A 126 8.43 18.75 11.52
CA ASP A 126 7.23 19.27 10.84
C ASP A 126 6.71 18.43 9.65
N ILE A 127 7.13 17.17 9.52
CA ILE A 127 6.53 16.21 8.59
C ILE A 127 5.33 15.51 9.21
N GLU A 128 4.33 15.16 8.41
CA GLU A 128 3.07 14.58 8.87
C GLU A 128 3.00 13.08 8.64
N ALA A 129 3.81 12.57 7.71
CA ALA A 129 3.87 11.17 7.35
C ALA A 129 5.30 10.76 6.93
N ILE A 130 5.58 9.47 7.04
CA ILE A 130 6.80 8.88 6.50
C ILE A 130 6.46 7.81 5.46
N VAL A 131 7.30 7.71 4.44
CA VAL A 131 7.29 6.62 3.47
C VAL A 131 8.61 5.88 3.61
N ILE A 132 8.56 4.61 4.01
CA ILE A 132 9.76 3.79 4.16
C ILE A 132 9.96 2.96 2.89
N ARG A 133 11.06 3.22 2.16
CA ARG A 133 11.48 2.45 0.99
C ARG A 133 12.56 1.45 1.38
N THR A 134 12.23 0.16 1.37
CA THR A 134 13.18 -0.91 1.66
C THR A 134 14.06 -1.26 0.47
N LEU A 135 15.34 -1.53 0.70
CA LEU A 135 16.28 -2.03 -0.29
C LEU A 135 16.44 -3.57 -0.23
N PRO A 136 16.61 -4.24 -1.39
CA PRO A 136 16.57 -3.68 -2.73
C PRO A 136 15.13 -3.29 -3.13
N ASN A 137 14.97 -2.27 -3.98
CA ASN A 137 13.66 -1.80 -4.47
C ASN A 137 13.49 -2.05 -5.97
N THR A 138 13.55 -3.33 -6.37
CA THR A 138 13.45 -3.75 -7.77
C THR A 138 12.01 -3.74 -8.27
N ILE A 139 11.84 -3.73 -9.60
CA ILE A 139 10.52 -3.78 -10.27
C ILE A 139 9.74 -5.07 -9.96
N GLU A 140 10.45 -6.14 -9.57
CA GLU A 140 9.85 -7.43 -9.21
C GLU A 140 8.88 -7.32 -8.02
N LYS A 141 9.07 -6.34 -7.14
CA LYS A 141 8.15 -6.10 -6.00
C LYS A 141 6.70 -5.91 -6.45
N LEU A 142 6.47 -5.39 -7.66
CA LEU A 142 5.14 -5.15 -8.23
C LEU A 142 4.41 -6.43 -8.65
N SER A 143 5.12 -7.56 -8.78
CA SER A 143 4.58 -8.82 -9.31
C SER A 143 4.85 -10.04 -8.43
N LYS A 144 5.43 -9.82 -7.24
CA LYS A 144 5.87 -10.88 -6.35
C LYS A 144 4.69 -11.49 -5.58
N ASN A 145 4.69 -12.82 -5.48
CA ASN A 145 3.88 -13.53 -4.50
C ASN A 145 4.67 -13.67 -3.20
N TYR A 146 4.18 -13.02 -2.14
CA TYR A 146 4.77 -13.01 -0.80
C TYR A 146 4.19 -14.09 0.12
N SER A 147 3.24 -14.89 -0.35
CA SER A 147 2.67 -15.99 0.43
C SER A 147 3.74 -17.02 0.80
N GLY A 148 3.83 -17.36 2.09
CA GLY A 148 4.87 -18.26 2.59
C GLY A 148 6.28 -17.66 2.67
N THR A 149 6.41 -16.35 2.44
CA THR A 149 7.66 -15.61 2.62
C THR A 149 7.62 -14.75 3.89
N ASN A 150 8.76 -14.21 4.30
CA ASN A 150 8.83 -13.19 5.35
C ASN A 150 9.31 -11.85 4.76
N PRO A 151 8.41 -10.94 4.36
CA PRO A 151 8.78 -9.61 3.88
C PRO A 151 9.47 -8.79 4.98
N PRO A 152 10.26 -7.76 4.62
CA PRO A 152 10.82 -6.87 5.63
C PRO A 152 9.76 -6.22 6.52
N TYR A 153 10.00 -6.19 7.82
CA TYR A 153 9.08 -5.62 8.81
C TYR A 153 9.79 -4.68 9.77
N MET A 154 9.00 -3.91 10.53
CA MET A 154 9.50 -2.98 11.52
C MET A 154 9.59 -3.63 12.89
N HIS A 155 10.70 -3.42 13.60
CA HIS A 155 10.75 -3.68 15.03
C HIS A 155 9.75 -2.76 15.75
N HIS A 156 9.10 -3.23 16.82
CA HIS A 156 8.05 -2.47 17.52
C HIS A 156 8.51 -1.11 18.06
N ASP A 157 9.81 -0.96 18.39
CA ASP A 157 10.39 0.34 18.78
C ASP A 157 10.27 1.40 17.68
N VAL A 158 10.23 1.00 16.40
CA VAL A 158 9.98 1.95 15.30
C VAL A 158 8.60 2.60 15.46
N ALA A 159 7.56 1.82 15.77
CA ALA A 159 6.23 2.38 16.01
C ALA A 159 6.22 3.32 17.21
N LYS A 160 6.99 2.99 18.26
CA LYS A 160 7.12 3.83 19.47
C LYS A 160 7.72 5.20 19.16
N ILE A 161 8.85 5.26 18.46
CA ILE A 161 9.48 6.55 18.11
C ILE A 161 8.60 7.41 17.19
N LEU A 162 7.79 6.78 16.33
CA LEU A 162 6.86 7.51 15.44
C LEU A 162 5.66 8.08 16.20
N CYS A 163 5.24 7.43 17.28
CA CYS A 163 4.21 7.96 18.17
C CYS A 163 4.74 9.11 19.05
N GLU A 164 6.01 9.05 19.48
CA GLU A 164 6.63 10.02 20.40
C GLU A 164 7.16 11.28 19.72
N LYS A 165 7.45 11.24 18.41
CA LYS A 165 7.98 12.38 17.64
C LYS A 165 6.91 13.35 17.09
N ASN A 166 5.63 13.07 17.35
CA ASN A 166 4.49 13.97 17.12
C ASN A 166 4.01 14.59 18.44
#